data_AF-A0A6J4LAA6-F1
#
_entry.id   AF-A0A6J4LAA6-F1
#
_cell.length_a   1.000
_cell.length_b   1.000
_cell.length_c   1.000
_cell.angle_alpha   90.00
_cell.angle_beta   90.00
_cell.angle_gamma   90.00
#
_symmetry.space_group_name_H-M   'P 1'
#
loop_
_entity.id
_entity.type
_entity.pdbx_description
1 polymer ?
#
loop_
_entity_poly.entity_id
_entity_poly.type
_entity_poly.pdbx_seq_one_letter_code
_entity_poly.pdbx_strand_id
1 'polypeptide(L)' 'MTEPADDARIDTRAELLPEEAAVGSEVPREQASAILEESEERTLHPEETQLASTQTPDEGRSSD' A
#
# COMPACT_ATOMS: atom_id res chain seq x y z
N MET A 1 -6.81 -16.09 11.00
CA MET A 1 -6.09 -15.76 12.24
C MET A 1 -5.00 -14.81 11.82
N THR A 2 -5.00 -13.59 12.34
CA THR A 2 -3.89 -12.65 12.13
C THR A 2 -2.71 -13.18 12.93
N GLU A 3 -1.58 -13.40 12.27
CA GLU A 3 -0.36 -13.84 12.95
C GLU A 3 0.15 -12.67 13.83
N PRO A 4 0.79 -12.93 14.97
CA PRO A 4 1.30 -11.87 15.84
C PRO A 4 2.30 -10.93 15.15
N ALA A 5 2.95 -11.39 14.06
CA ALA A 5 3.78 -10.55 13.21
C ALA A 5 2.97 -9.53 12.39
N ASP A 6 1.75 -9.87 11.99
CA ASP A 6 0.87 -8.98 11.24
C ASP A 6 0.28 -7.90 12.14
N ASP A 7 -0.09 -8.24 13.37
CA ASP A 7 -0.55 -7.23 14.35
C ASP A 7 0.51 -6.15 14.61
N ALA A 8 1.79 -6.54 14.74
CA ALA A 8 2.89 -5.61 14.93
C ALA A 8 3.16 -4.73 13.68
N ARG A 9 2.97 -5.28 12.48
CA ARG A 9 3.06 -4.52 11.21
C ARG A 9 1.92 -3.53 11.08
N ILE A 10 0.70 -3.95 11.43
CA ILE A 10 -0.50 -3.11 11.45
C ILE A 10 -0.32 -1.95 12.45
N ASP A 11 0.17 -2.22 13.66
CA ASP A 11 0.51 -1.20 14.66
C ASP A 11 1.47 -0.15 14.10
N THR A 12 2.61 -0.63 13.58
CA THR A 12 3.64 0.25 13.00
C THR A 12 3.07 1.08 11.85
N ARG A 13 2.23 0.48 10.99
CA ARG A 13 1.64 1.18 9.85
C ARG A 13 0.58 2.20 10.28
N ALA A 14 -0.19 1.93 11.33
CA ALA A 14 -1.18 2.84 11.88
C ALA A 14 -0.54 4.11 12.46
N GLU A 15 0.64 4.01 13.06
CA GLU A 15 1.43 5.17 13.50
C GLU A 15 1.89 6.07 12.35
N LEU A 16 1.96 5.53 11.12
CA LEU A 16 2.38 6.22 9.90
C LEU A 16 1.20 6.80 9.09
N LEU A 17 0.03 6.98 9.70
CA LEU A 17 -1.15 7.61 9.08
C LEU A 17 -1.49 8.96 9.77
N PRO A 18 -0.59 9.95 9.77
CA PRO A 18 -0.81 11.22 10.44
C PRO A 18 -1.98 12.01 9.84
N GLU A 19 -2.28 11.82 8.55
CA GLU A 19 -3.43 12.45 7.88
C GLU A 19 -4.76 11.92 8.43
N GLU A 20 -4.86 10.61 8.70
CA GLU A 20 -6.04 9.99 9.30
C GLU A 20 -6.27 10.50 10.73
N ALA A 21 -5.20 10.60 11.52
CA ALA A 21 -5.26 11.22 12.84
C ALA A 21 -5.66 12.70 12.77
N ALA A 22 -5.18 13.44 11.76
CA ALA A 22 -5.48 14.85 11.57
C ALA A 22 -6.96 15.11 11.21
N VAL A 23 -7.62 14.17 10.52
CA VAL A 23 -9.07 14.25 10.23
C VAL A 23 -9.94 13.56 11.30
N GLY A 24 -9.33 13.00 12.35
CA GLY A 24 -10.03 12.38 13.47
C GLY A 24 -10.54 10.96 13.20
N SER A 25 -9.88 10.20 12.33
CA SER A 25 -10.20 8.81 12.05
C SER A 25 -10.07 7.95 13.33
N GLU A 26 -11.15 7.26 13.70
CA GLU A 26 -11.18 6.36 14.86
C GLU A 26 -10.69 4.94 14.54
N VAL A 27 -10.34 4.68 13.27
CA VAL A 27 -9.94 3.36 12.77
C VAL A 27 -8.58 3.31 12.04
N PRO A 28 -7.48 3.92 12.57
CA PRO A 28 -6.17 3.87 11.90
C PRO A 28 -5.66 2.44 11.67
N ARG A 29 -6.03 1.53 12.56
CA ARG A 29 -5.65 0.11 12.53
C ARG A 29 -6.31 -0.65 11.38
N GLU A 30 -7.59 -0.38 11.11
CA GLU A 30 -8.33 -1.01 10.02
C GLU A 30 -7.78 -0.55 8.67
N GLN A 31 -7.51 0.75 8.54
CA GLN A 31 -6.92 1.31 7.33
C GLN A 31 -5.49 0.82 7.10
N ALA A 32 -4.68 0.71 8.16
CA ALA A 32 -3.36 0.11 8.10
C ALA A 32 -3.41 -1.35 7.62
N SER A 33 -4.38 -2.14 8.10
CA SER A 33 -4.59 -3.52 7.66
C SER A 33 -4.94 -3.59 6.16
N ALA A 34 -5.88 -2.78 5.70
CA ALA A 34 -6.30 -2.75 4.30
C ALA A 34 -5.13 -2.37 3.36
N ILE A 35 -4.32 -1.39 3.75
CA ILE A 35 -3.15 -0.96 2.98
C ILE A 35 -2.10 -2.07 2.90
N LEU A 36 -1.89 -2.81 3.99
CA LEU A 36 -0.92 -3.91 4.01
C LEU A 36 -1.37 -5.04 3.08
N GLU A 37 -2.65 -5.43 3.15
CA GLU A 37 -3.24 -6.43 2.25
C GLU A 37 -3.10 -6.04 0.77
N GLU A 38 -3.45 -4.80 0.41
CA GLU A 38 -3.27 -4.27 -0.95
C GLU A 38 -1.79 -4.27 -1.37
N SER A 39 -0.89 -3.95 -0.44
CA SER A 39 0.55 -3.91 -0.72
C SER A 39 1.14 -5.30 -0.92
N GLU A 40 0.68 -6.29 -0.15
CA GLU A 40 1.04 -7.70 -0.33
C GLU A 40 0.54 -8.21 -1.69
N GLU A 41 -0.70 -7.91 -2.05
CA GLU A 41 -1.26 -8.28 -3.35
C GLU A 41 -0.41 -7.74 -4.50
N ARG A 42 -0.06 -6.44 -4.48
CA ARG A 42 0.82 -5.86 -5.51
C ARG A 42 2.24 -6.44 -5.52
N THR A 43 2.73 -6.87 -4.37
CA THR A 43 4.06 -7.50 -4.25
C THR A 43 4.05 -8.91 -4.85
N LEU A 44 2.97 -9.66 -4.66
CA LEU A 44 2.79 -11.01 -5.20
C LEU A 44 2.38 -10.99 -6.68
N HIS A 45 1.64 -9.98 -7.11
CA HIS A 45 1.08 -9.83 -8.45
C HIS A 45 1.52 -8.51 -9.12
N PRO A 46 2.82 -8.29 -9.32
CA PRO A 46 3.33 -7.03 -9.87
C PRO A 46 2.86 -6.79 -11.32
N GLU A 47 2.66 -7.87 -12.10
CA GLU A 47 2.19 -7.78 -13.49
C GLU A 47 0.77 -7.20 -13.58
N GLU A 48 -0.12 -7.47 -12.62
CA GLU A 48 -1.47 -6.92 -12.61
C GLU A 48 -1.46 -5.40 -12.44
N THR A 49 -0.59 -4.91 -11.56
CA THR A 49 -0.38 -3.47 -11.37
C THR A 49 0.23 -2.84 -12.61
N GLN A 50 1.17 -3.53 -13.28
CA GLN A 50 1.81 -3.06 -14.50
C GLN A 50 0.84 -2.98 -15.69
N LEU A 51 -0.02 -3.98 -15.87
CA LEU A 51 -1.03 -4.03 -16.93
C LEU A 51 -2.15 -3.01 -16.74
N ALA A 52 -2.54 -2.74 -15.49
CA ALA A 52 -3.53 -1.71 -15.15
C ALA A 52 -2.97 -0.28 -15.28
N SER A 53 -1.64 -0.13 -15.29
CA SER A 53 -0.99 1.16 -15.38
C SER A 53 -1.01 1.68 -16.82
N THR A 54 -1.78 2.73 -17.07
CA THR A 54 -1.78 3.49 -18.34
C THR A 54 -0.69 4.55 -18.37
N GLN A 55 0.35 4.42 -17.53
CA GLN A 55 1.44 5.39 -17.50
C GLN A 55 1.97 5.63 -18.91
N THR A 56 2.08 6.92 -19.23
CA THR A 56 2.36 7.52 -20.53
C THR A 56 3.29 6.64 -21.36
N PRO A 57 2.99 6.36 -22.65
CA PRO A 57 3.86 5.55 -23.49
C PRO A 57 5.29 6.03 -23.37
N ASP A 58 6.25 5.10 -23.30
CA ASP A 58 7.67 5.38 -23.35
C ASP A 58 8.03 6.02 -24.71
N GLU A 59 7.65 7.28 -24.91
CA GLU A 59 8.10 8.09 -26.04
C GLU A 59 9.46 8.68 -25.67
N GLY A 60 10.51 7.87 -25.83
CA GLY A 60 11.85 8.39 -26.09
C GLY A 60 12.91 8.19 -25.01
N ARG A 61 13.10 6.98 -24.48
CA ARG A 61 14.46 6.56 -24.09
C ARG A 61 15.21 5.92 -25.27
N SER A 62 15.32 6.66 -26.36
CA SER A 62 16.49 6.54 -27.24
C SER A 62 17.64 7.29 -26.56
N SER A 63 18.35 6.60 -25.67
CA SER A 63 19.69 7.05 -25.26
C SER A 63 20.66 6.67 -26.38
N ASP A 64 21.21 7.69 -27.03
CA ASP A 64 22.41 7.65 -27.88
C ASP A 64 23.64 7.23 -27.04
#